data_AF-A0A382CS31-F1
#
_entry.id   AF-A0A382CS31-F1
#
_cell.length_a   1.000
_cell.length_b   1.000
_cell.length_c   1.000
_cell.angle_alpha   90.00
_cell.angle_beta   90.00
_cell.angle_gamma   90.00
#
_symmetry.space_group_name_H-M   'P 1'
#
loop_
_entity.id
_entity.type
_entity.pdbx_description
1 polymer ?
#
loop_
_entity_poly.entity_id
_entity_poly.type
_entity_poly.pdbx_seq_one_letter_code
_entity_poly.pdbx_strand_id
1 'polypeptide(L)'
;MNRLVIILLILSVLSATDRFQGELPIGLTEEEKTRIHEIYSMGRDTDPPPLPIRNVAEYERMDGVLIRYPFGISTALVAEMSEDVMIYCLVSSTQQNSALNSMSNGGVNMDNVEFVVGSTDSYWTRDYGPWWVVDGNRNMSIVDFTYNRPRPNDNQAPYKMSIHLNVPYFATDLVHAGGNYMTDGLGISASTDLVLDENEIPDAQVLQIMEDYYGIETYHVVPDPNNTYIDHIDCWGKYLSPTKVL
;
A
#
# COMPACT_ATOMS: atom_id res chain seq x y z
N MET A 1 -43.72 -51.09 2.84
CA MET A 1 -42.32 -51.07 3.33
C MET A 1 -41.55 -50.05 2.50
N ASN A 2 -41.58 -48.76 2.86
CA ASN A 2 -40.77 -47.73 2.20
C ASN A 2 -39.49 -47.54 3.02
N ARG A 3 -38.35 -47.92 2.45
CA ARG A 3 -37.03 -47.72 3.05
C ARG A 3 -36.62 -46.26 2.84
N LEU A 4 -36.51 -45.54 3.96
CA LEU A 4 -35.92 -44.21 3.99
C LEU A 4 -34.40 -44.37 3.86
N VAL A 5 -33.83 -43.87 2.77
CA VAL A 5 -32.37 -43.79 2.59
C VAL A 5 -31.91 -42.49 3.24
N ILE A 6 -31.18 -42.61 4.36
CA ILE A 6 -30.54 -41.48 5.03
C ILE A 6 -29.19 -41.27 4.35
N ILE A 7 -29.07 -40.17 3.61
CA ILE A 7 -27.80 -39.70 3.05
C ILE A 7 -27.08 -38.92 4.15
N LEU A 8 -25.99 -39.50 4.69
CA LEU A 8 -25.07 -38.77 5.55
C LEU A 8 -24.26 -37.79 4.69
N LEU A 9 -24.53 -36.49 4.81
CA LEU A 9 -23.61 -35.45 4.34
C LEU A 9 -22.44 -35.38 5.33
N ILE A 10 -21.26 -35.84 4.91
CA ILE A 10 -20.01 -35.58 5.62
C ILE A 10 -19.63 -34.13 5.28
N LEU A 11 -19.92 -33.20 6.19
CA LEU A 11 -19.38 -31.85 6.13
C LEU A 11 -17.88 -31.94 6.46
N SER A 12 -17.04 -31.96 5.43
CA SER A 12 -15.61 -31.73 5.61
C SER A 12 -15.42 -30.28 6.03
N VAL A 13 -15.23 -30.06 7.34
CA VAL A 13 -14.75 -28.79 7.86
C VAL A 13 -13.32 -28.65 7.35
N LEU A 14 -13.13 -27.88 6.28
CA LEU A 14 -11.83 -27.35 5.91
C LEU A 14 -11.43 -26.39 7.02
N SER A 15 -10.69 -26.89 8.00
CA SER A 15 -9.96 -26.02 8.92
C SER A 15 -8.94 -25.26 8.09
N ALA A 16 -9.13 -23.95 7.94
CA ALA A 16 -8.06 -23.06 7.51
C ALA A 16 -6.91 -23.26 8.50
N THR A 17 -5.85 -23.93 8.07
CA THR A 17 -4.59 -23.94 8.82
C THR A 17 -4.13 -22.50 8.90
N ASP A 18 -3.93 -21.99 10.12
CA ASP A 18 -3.41 -20.65 10.38
C ASP A 18 -2.29 -20.32 9.39
N ARG A 19 -2.59 -19.40 8.48
CA ARG A 19 -1.65 -18.80 7.55
C ARG A 19 -0.64 -18.05 8.40
N PHE A 20 0.63 -18.47 8.37
CA PHE A 20 1.77 -17.84 9.04
C PHE A 20 1.51 -17.28 10.47
N GLN A 21 1.98 -17.97 11.51
CA GLN A 21 1.95 -17.40 12.87
C GLN A 21 2.98 -16.28 13.01
N GLY A 22 2.54 -15.04 12.81
CA GLY A 22 3.34 -13.84 13.04
C GLY A 22 3.04 -12.74 12.04
N GLU A 23 3.89 -11.74 12.05
CA GLU A 23 3.91 -10.68 11.07
C GLU A 23 4.64 -11.15 9.81
N LEU A 24 4.03 -10.96 8.63
CA LEU A 24 4.67 -11.40 7.38
C LEU A 24 6.08 -10.77 7.26
N PRO A 25 6.95 -11.26 6.36
CA PRO A 25 8.19 -10.58 5.98
C PRO A 25 8.03 -9.70 4.72
N ILE A 26 8.95 -8.75 4.51
CA ILE A 26 8.89 -7.80 3.37
C ILE A 26 8.91 -8.52 2.01
N GLY A 27 9.66 -9.63 1.92
CA GLY A 27 9.62 -10.54 0.79
C GLY A 27 8.48 -11.55 0.83
N LEU A 28 8.30 -12.30 -0.26
CA LEU A 28 7.35 -13.40 -0.32
C LEU A 28 7.80 -14.57 0.57
N THR A 29 6.90 -15.06 1.43
CA THR A 29 7.05 -16.37 2.07
C THR A 29 6.96 -17.51 1.06
N GLU A 30 7.40 -18.72 1.42
CA GLU A 30 7.24 -19.90 0.57
C GLU A 30 5.77 -20.21 0.23
N GLU A 31 4.85 -19.87 1.13
CA GLU A 31 3.41 -20.01 0.90
C GLU A 31 2.90 -18.98 -0.10
N GLU A 32 3.27 -17.70 0.07
CA GLU A 32 2.90 -16.62 -0.86
C GLU A 32 3.43 -16.85 -2.28
N LYS A 33 4.61 -17.48 -2.44
CA LYS A 33 5.14 -17.87 -3.76
C LYS A 33 4.19 -18.79 -4.54
N THR A 34 3.42 -19.64 -3.85
CA THR A 34 2.41 -20.50 -4.49
C THR A 34 1.15 -19.73 -4.92
N ARG A 35 0.98 -18.50 -4.41
CA ARG A 35 -0.18 -17.63 -4.59
C ARG A 35 0.12 -16.38 -5.42
N ILE A 36 1.28 -16.27 -6.09
CA ILE A 36 1.64 -15.10 -6.92
C ILE A 36 0.56 -14.79 -7.96
N HIS A 37 -0.07 -15.81 -8.53
CA HIS A 37 -1.18 -15.66 -9.48
C HIS A 37 -2.38 -14.87 -8.92
N GLU A 38 -2.54 -14.80 -7.59
CA GLU A 38 -3.60 -14.02 -6.94
C GLU A 38 -3.39 -12.52 -7.17
N ILE A 39 -2.14 -12.02 -7.32
CA ILE A 39 -1.83 -10.60 -7.54
C ILE A 39 -2.65 -10.04 -8.70
N TYR A 40 -2.59 -10.71 -9.85
CA TYR A 40 -3.29 -10.34 -11.09
C TYR A 40 -4.82 -10.54 -11.04
N SER A 41 -5.35 -11.03 -9.92
CA SER A 41 -6.80 -11.12 -9.67
C SER A 41 -7.28 -10.07 -8.67
N MET A 42 -6.38 -9.34 -8.01
CA MET A 42 -6.74 -8.29 -7.06
C MET A 42 -6.94 -6.92 -7.71
N GLY A 43 -6.73 -6.83 -9.02
CA GLY A 43 -6.85 -5.62 -9.82
C GLY A 43 -8.16 -4.86 -9.66
N ARG A 44 -8.05 -3.54 -9.78
CA ARG A 44 -9.17 -2.60 -9.72
C ARG A 44 -8.92 -1.53 -10.77
N ASP A 45 -9.87 -1.33 -11.67
CA ASP A 45 -9.81 -0.26 -12.66
C ASP A 45 -10.99 0.69 -12.48
N THR A 46 -10.69 1.98 -12.43
CA THR A 46 -11.64 3.07 -12.60
C THR A 46 -11.26 3.88 -13.83
N ASP A 47 -12.06 4.88 -14.22
CA ASP A 47 -11.51 5.93 -15.09
C ASP A 47 -10.39 6.68 -14.33
N PRO A 48 -9.38 7.25 -15.02
CA PRO A 48 -8.34 8.06 -14.38
C PRO A 48 -8.91 9.34 -13.74
N PRO A 49 -8.17 9.99 -12.83
CA PRO A 49 -8.58 11.25 -12.25
C PRO A 49 -8.79 12.34 -13.33
N PRO A 50 -9.65 13.34 -13.10
CA PRO A 50 -9.77 14.48 -14.01
C PRO A 50 -8.44 15.21 -14.20
N LEU A 51 -8.15 15.66 -15.42
CA LEU A 51 -6.95 16.44 -15.74
C LEU A 51 -7.11 17.93 -15.35
N PRO A 52 -6.00 18.65 -15.03
CA PRO A 52 -4.63 18.13 -14.90
C PRO A 52 -4.42 17.34 -13.60
N ILE A 53 -3.52 16.36 -13.63
CA ILE A 53 -3.15 15.55 -12.47
C ILE A 53 -1.74 15.93 -12.03
N ARG A 54 -1.52 16.00 -10.71
CA ARG A 54 -0.17 16.19 -10.15
C ARG A 54 0.04 15.25 -8.97
N ASN A 55 0.98 14.33 -9.09
CA ASN A 55 1.39 13.50 -7.96
C ASN A 55 2.09 14.34 -6.87
N VAL A 56 1.90 13.97 -5.61
CA VAL A 56 2.43 14.71 -4.45
C VAL A 56 3.77 14.11 -4.04
N ALA A 57 4.81 14.93 -3.99
CA ALA A 57 6.15 14.52 -3.57
C ALA A 57 6.27 14.39 -2.05
N GLU A 58 7.17 13.51 -1.60
CA GLU A 58 7.31 13.20 -0.17
C GLU A 58 7.81 14.38 0.67
N TYR A 59 8.55 15.31 0.08
CA TYR A 59 9.06 16.53 0.73
C TYR A 59 8.05 17.69 0.75
N GLU A 60 6.86 17.51 0.18
CA GLU A 60 5.77 18.47 0.34
C GLU A 60 5.18 18.40 1.75
N ARG A 61 4.24 19.31 2.04
CA ARG A 61 3.57 19.32 3.35
C ARG A 61 2.69 18.08 3.48
N MET A 62 2.89 17.34 4.57
CA MET A 62 2.08 16.16 4.94
C MET A 62 1.20 16.47 6.14
N ASP A 63 -0.08 16.05 6.07
CA ASP A 63 -1.04 16.21 7.18
C ASP A 63 -0.95 15.06 8.20
N GLY A 64 -0.35 13.94 7.81
CA GLY A 64 -0.21 12.77 8.68
C GLY A 64 0.69 11.68 8.12
N VAL A 65 0.92 10.66 8.92
CA VAL A 65 1.67 9.45 8.57
C VAL A 65 0.81 8.21 8.76
N LEU A 66 0.84 7.32 7.78
CA LEU A 66 0.12 6.04 7.82
C LEU A 66 1.01 4.95 8.40
N ILE A 67 0.59 4.37 9.53
CA ILE A 67 1.21 3.21 10.15
C ILE A 67 0.17 2.10 10.30
N ARG A 68 0.63 0.90 10.66
CA ARG A 68 -0.25 -0.25 10.89
C ARG A 68 0.09 -0.92 12.23
N TYR A 69 -0.95 -1.38 12.93
CA TYR A 69 -0.84 -2.23 14.11
C TYR A 69 -1.20 -3.68 13.78
N PRO A 70 -0.46 -4.70 14.26
CA PRO A 70 0.78 -4.64 15.06
C PRO A 70 1.93 -3.85 14.41
N PHE A 71 2.69 -3.13 15.23
CA PHE A 71 3.69 -2.17 14.76
C PHE A 71 4.94 -2.85 14.19
N GLY A 72 5.39 -2.38 13.03
CA GLY A 72 6.73 -2.64 12.47
C GLY A 72 7.80 -1.64 12.89
N ILE A 73 7.42 -0.60 13.64
CA ILE A 73 8.28 0.48 14.12
C ILE A 73 8.17 0.62 15.65
N SER A 74 9.13 1.31 16.27
CA SER A 74 9.11 1.53 17.72
C SER A 74 8.01 2.53 18.11
N THR A 75 7.41 2.34 19.29
CA THR A 75 6.46 3.32 19.85
C THR A 75 7.11 4.66 20.12
N ALA A 76 8.43 4.71 20.37
CA ALA A 76 9.18 5.95 20.47
C ALA A 76 9.12 6.75 19.16
N LEU A 77 9.30 6.10 18.00
CA LEU A 77 9.17 6.79 16.71
C LEU A 77 7.73 7.28 16.47
N VAL A 78 6.72 6.47 16.85
CA VAL A 78 5.31 6.89 16.77
C VAL A 78 5.05 8.11 17.66
N ALA A 79 5.60 8.15 18.87
CA ALA A 79 5.46 9.26 19.78
C ALA A 79 6.09 10.54 19.21
N GLU A 80 7.33 10.46 18.70
CA GLU A 80 8.00 11.60 18.05
C GLU A 80 7.18 12.14 16.86
N MET A 81 6.66 11.28 15.97
CA MET A 81 5.84 11.74 14.85
C MET A 81 4.53 12.40 15.31
N SER A 82 3.95 11.92 16.41
CA SER A 82 2.67 12.43 16.93
C SER A 82 2.75 13.82 17.54
N GLU A 83 3.95 14.38 17.73
CA GLU A 83 4.11 15.76 18.18
C GLU A 83 3.79 16.78 17.07
N ASP A 84 3.98 16.40 15.80
CA ASP A 84 3.89 17.33 14.66
C ASP A 84 2.74 17.01 13.69
N VAL A 85 2.40 15.73 13.50
CA VAL A 85 1.43 15.30 12.48
C VAL A 85 0.45 14.25 12.99
N MET A 86 -0.67 14.07 12.28
CA MET A 86 -1.65 13.04 12.61
C MET A 86 -1.08 11.63 12.35
N ILE A 87 -1.22 10.73 13.31
CA ILE A 87 -0.94 9.30 13.12
C ILE A 87 -2.22 8.62 12.66
N TYR A 88 -2.26 8.20 11.39
CA TYR A 88 -3.30 7.31 10.90
C TYR A 88 -2.85 5.86 11.12
N CYS A 89 -3.53 5.14 12.01
CA CYS A 89 -3.18 3.76 12.37
C CYS A 89 -4.19 2.77 11.80
N LEU A 90 -3.79 2.03 10.76
CA LEU A 90 -4.52 0.85 10.29
C LEU A 90 -4.54 -0.22 11.39
N VAL A 91 -5.73 -0.68 11.76
CA VAL A 91 -5.88 -1.67 12.85
C VAL A 91 -7.13 -2.51 12.68
N SER A 92 -7.07 -3.79 13.01
CA SER A 92 -8.28 -4.62 13.07
C SER A 92 -9.14 -4.24 14.29
N SER A 93 -10.46 -4.40 14.18
CA SER A 93 -11.39 -4.06 15.27
C SER A 93 -11.09 -4.81 16.58
N THR A 94 -10.57 -6.04 16.49
CA THR A 94 -10.21 -6.86 17.64
C THR A 94 -8.92 -6.42 18.31
N GLN A 95 -8.07 -5.65 17.62
CA GLN A 95 -6.76 -5.20 18.09
C GLN A 95 -6.72 -3.72 18.47
N GLN A 96 -7.77 -2.95 18.20
CA GLN A 96 -7.78 -1.50 18.44
C GLN A 96 -7.48 -1.13 19.89
N ASN A 97 -8.05 -1.84 20.88
CA ASN A 97 -7.74 -1.61 22.30
C ASN A 97 -6.27 -1.91 22.62
N SER A 98 -5.68 -2.93 22.00
CA SER A 98 -4.26 -3.27 22.18
C SER A 98 -3.35 -2.20 21.57
N ALA A 99 -3.71 -1.65 20.41
CA ALA A 99 -3.01 -0.53 19.79
C ALA A 99 -3.07 0.72 20.68
N LEU A 100 -4.26 1.09 21.15
CA LEU A 100 -4.48 2.22 22.07
C LEU A 100 -3.62 2.11 23.34
N ASN A 101 -3.63 0.93 23.98
CA ASN A 101 -2.83 0.70 25.17
C ASN A 101 -1.32 0.77 24.87
N SER A 102 -0.89 0.23 23.73
CA SER A 102 0.52 0.25 23.32
C SER A 102 1.03 1.67 23.06
N MET A 103 0.23 2.49 22.36
CA MET A 103 0.55 3.90 22.08
C MET A 103 0.52 4.75 23.36
N SER A 104 -0.51 4.59 24.19
CA SER A 104 -0.65 5.35 25.45
C SER A 104 0.51 5.06 26.41
N ASN A 105 0.90 3.79 26.54
CA ASN A 105 2.06 3.40 27.35
C ASN A 105 3.39 3.84 26.73
N GLY A 106 3.42 4.03 25.40
CA GLY A 106 4.57 4.52 24.65
C GLY A 106 4.75 6.04 24.68
N GLY A 107 3.85 6.79 25.34
CA GLY A 107 3.90 8.24 25.40
C GLY A 107 3.47 8.94 24.10
N VAL A 108 2.75 8.25 23.22
CA VAL A 108 2.19 8.84 22.00
C VAL A 108 1.15 9.89 22.36
N ASN A 109 1.18 11.03 21.68
CA ASN A 109 0.15 12.06 21.79
C ASN A 109 -1.16 11.55 21.16
N MET A 110 -2.05 11.01 21.99
CA MET A 110 -3.31 10.39 21.54
C MET A 110 -4.31 11.39 20.94
N ASP A 111 -4.13 12.70 21.15
CA ASP A 111 -4.94 13.72 20.46
C ASP A 111 -4.60 13.79 18.95
N ASN A 112 -3.42 13.30 18.56
CA ASN A 112 -2.93 13.20 17.19
C ASN A 112 -2.95 11.74 16.68
N VAL A 113 -3.93 10.94 17.09
CA VAL A 113 -4.10 9.56 16.60
C VAL A 113 -5.52 9.33 16.07
N GLU A 114 -5.61 8.83 14.84
CA GLU A 114 -6.84 8.32 14.25
C GLU A 114 -6.70 6.84 13.86
N PHE A 115 -7.65 6.01 14.30
CA PHE A 115 -7.68 4.60 13.94
C PHE A 115 -8.49 4.38 12.65
N VAL A 116 -7.83 3.78 11.67
CA VAL A 116 -8.44 3.37 10.39
C VAL A 116 -8.75 1.88 10.50
N VAL A 117 -10.00 1.56 10.83
CA VAL A 117 -10.38 0.18 11.19
C VAL A 117 -10.53 -0.70 9.95
N GLY A 118 -9.74 -1.78 9.87
CA GLY A 118 -9.81 -2.77 8.82
C GLY A 118 -8.73 -3.84 8.93
N SER A 119 -8.98 -5.02 8.33
CA SER A 119 -7.96 -6.07 8.26
C SER A 119 -6.76 -5.63 7.43
N THR A 120 -5.57 -6.08 7.78
CA THR A 120 -4.30 -5.89 7.04
C THR A 120 -3.46 -7.14 7.22
N ASP A 121 -2.70 -7.51 6.20
CA ASP A 121 -1.83 -8.68 6.21
C ASP A 121 -0.46 -8.32 6.80
N SER A 122 0.00 -7.08 6.61
CA SER A 122 1.33 -6.66 7.08
C SER A 122 1.51 -5.19 7.48
N TYR A 123 2.67 -4.84 8.03
CA TYR A 123 3.02 -3.47 8.43
C TYR A 123 3.71 -2.59 7.37
N TRP A 124 4.06 -3.07 6.17
CA TRP A 124 4.74 -2.22 5.16
C TRP A 124 3.78 -1.28 4.45
N THR A 125 3.23 -0.33 5.21
CA THR A 125 2.35 0.73 4.69
C THR A 125 3.00 1.58 3.61
N ARG A 126 4.34 1.59 3.52
CA ARG A 126 5.07 2.16 2.38
C ARG A 126 4.71 1.47 1.07
N ASP A 127 4.62 0.15 1.06
CA ASP A 127 4.49 -0.62 -0.17
C ASP A 127 3.07 -0.67 -0.72
N TYR A 128 2.07 -0.71 0.17
CA TYR A 128 0.67 -0.86 -0.20
C TYR A 128 -0.18 0.38 0.12
N GLY A 129 0.41 1.41 0.75
CA GLY A 129 -0.29 2.62 1.14
C GLY A 129 -0.70 3.48 -0.06
N PRO A 130 -1.61 4.45 0.16
CA PRO A 130 -2.15 5.26 -0.91
C PRO A 130 -1.08 6.14 -1.56
N TRP A 131 -1.10 6.22 -2.90
CA TRP A 131 -0.44 7.30 -3.63
C TRP A 131 -1.42 8.45 -3.82
N TRP A 132 -0.88 9.67 -3.68
CA TRP A 132 -1.66 10.88 -3.54
C TRP A 132 -1.48 11.79 -4.74
N VAL A 133 -2.58 12.25 -5.34
CA VAL A 133 -2.56 13.24 -6.43
C VAL A 133 -3.49 14.41 -6.13
N VAL A 134 -3.12 15.59 -6.63
CA VAL A 134 -4.07 16.69 -6.81
C VAL A 134 -4.74 16.47 -8.17
N ASP A 135 -6.06 16.29 -8.18
CA ASP A 135 -6.84 16.10 -9.39
C ASP A 135 -7.19 17.44 -10.09
N GLY A 136 -7.77 17.36 -11.28
CA GLY A 136 -8.18 18.52 -12.08
C GLY A 136 -9.31 19.35 -11.46
N ASN A 137 -10.02 18.79 -10.49
CA ASN A 137 -11.01 19.51 -9.68
C ASN A 137 -10.38 20.17 -8.45
N ARG A 138 -9.05 20.05 -8.26
CA ARG A 138 -8.26 20.53 -7.12
C ARG A 138 -8.56 19.81 -5.81
N ASN A 139 -9.02 18.57 -5.88
CA ASN A 139 -9.15 17.70 -4.72
C ASN A 139 -7.85 16.94 -4.47
N MET A 140 -7.54 16.69 -3.19
CA MET A 140 -6.67 15.58 -2.88
C MET A 140 -7.41 14.26 -3.12
N SER A 141 -6.85 13.44 -4.00
CA SER A 141 -7.40 12.15 -4.39
C SER A 141 -6.36 11.04 -4.18
N ILE A 142 -6.85 9.84 -3.89
CA ILE A 142 -6.05 8.63 -3.87
C ILE A 142 -6.09 8.01 -5.25
N VAL A 143 -4.93 7.60 -5.74
CA VAL A 143 -4.80 6.74 -6.91
C VAL A 143 -4.14 5.45 -6.46
N ASP A 144 -4.91 4.37 -6.50
CA ASP A 144 -4.54 3.05 -6.03
C ASP A 144 -3.92 2.20 -7.15
N PHE A 145 -2.96 1.36 -6.80
CA PHE A 145 -2.31 0.39 -7.68
C PHE A 145 -2.51 -1.03 -7.11
N THR A 146 -2.27 -2.06 -7.92
CA THR A 146 -2.31 -3.44 -7.44
C THR A 146 -1.01 -3.76 -6.68
N TYR A 147 -1.10 -4.04 -5.37
CA TYR A 147 0.08 -4.40 -4.58
C TYR A 147 0.73 -5.70 -5.08
N ASN A 148 2.05 -5.68 -5.32
CA ASN A 148 2.87 -6.79 -5.83
C ASN A 148 3.12 -7.96 -4.84
N ARG A 149 2.21 -8.17 -3.89
CA ARG A 149 2.21 -9.33 -2.99
C ARG A 149 0.80 -9.90 -2.93
N PRO A 150 0.62 -11.23 -2.75
CA PRO A 150 -0.70 -11.86 -2.63
C PRO A 150 -1.29 -11.63 -1.23
N ARG A 151 -1.43 -10.35 -0.87
CA ARG A 151 -1.84 -9.76 0.40
C ARG A 151 -3.08 -8.88 0.17
N PRO A 152 -4.27 -9.49 0.01
CA PRO A 152 -5.47 -8.79 -0.42
C PRO A 152 -5.97 -7.76 0.60
N ASN A 153 -5.68 -7.93 1.90
CA ASN A 153 -6.10 -6.96 2.90
C ASN A 153 -5.20 -5.72 2.88
N ASP A 154 -3.91 -5.89 2.62
CA ASP A 154 -2.97 -4.79 2.40
C ASP A 154 -3.31 -4.02 1.14
N ASN A 155 -3.60 -4.74 0.05
CA ASN A 155 -4.01 -4.15 -1.24
C ASN A 155 -5.28 -3.28 -1.12
N GLN A 156 -6.11 -3.49 -0.09
CA GLN A 156 -7.31 -2.67 0.16
C GLN A 156 -7.05 -1.44 1.04
N ALA A 157 -5.83 -1.21 1.52
CA ALA A 157 -5.55 -0.09 2.41
C ALA A 157 -5.83 1.28 1.80
N PRO A 158 -5.50 1.57 0.52
CA PRO A 158 -5.79 2.86 -0.10
C PRO A 158 -7.30 3.15 -0.15
N TYR A 159 -8.13 2.14 -0.40
CA TYR A 159 -9.59 2.28 -0.34
C TYR A 159 -10.11 2.53 1.09
N LYS A 160 -9.53 1.88 2.11
CA LYS A 160 -9.90 2.17 3.52
C LYS A 160 -9.58 3.61 3.89
N MET A 161 -8.42 4.10 3.44
CA MET A 161 -8.02 5.50 3.63
C MET A 161 -8.95 6.47 2.90
N SER A 162 -9.39 6.15 1.68
CA SER A 162 -10.29 7.03 0.93
C SER A 162 -11.64 7.19 1.62
N ILE A 163 -12.19 6.11 2.18
CA ILE A 163 -13.41 6.14 2.98
C ILE A 163 -13.21 6.90 4.30
N HIS A 164 -12.11 6.65 5.01
CA HIS A 164 -11.82 7.29 6.29
C HIS A 164 -11.69 8.81 6.17
N LEU A 165 -10.95 9.26 5.16
CA LEU A 165 -10.69 10.69 4.90
C LEU A 165 -11.76 11.34 4.01
N ASN A 166 -12.70 10.55 3.48
CA ASN A 166 -13.73 10.98 2.55
C ASN A 166 -13.15 11.76 1.35
N VAL A 167 -12.17 11.16 0.68
CA VAL A 167 -11.49 11.70 -0.51
C VAL A 167 -11.83 10.88 -1.75
N PRO A 168 -11.76 11.47 -2.97
CA PRO A 168 -11.94 10.69 -4.20
C PRO A 168 -10.92 9.56 -4.32
N TYR A 169 -11.38 8.47 -4.92
CA TYR A 169 -10.61 7.24 -5.10
C TYR A 169 -10.64 6.85 -6.57
N PHE A 170 -9.45 6.65 -7.13
CA PHE A 170 -9.21 6.12 -8.46
C PHE A 170 -8.30 4.90 -8.32
N ALA A 171 -8.35 3.98 -9.28
CA ALA A 171 -7.52 2.79 -9.26
C ALA A 171 -7.11 2.38 -10.67
N THR A 172 -5.92 1.82 -10.77
CA THR A 172 -5.39 1.16 -11.97
C THR A 172 -4.85 -0.21 -11.60
N ASP A 173 -4.98 -1.18 -12.52
CA ASP A 173 -4.40 -2.52 -12.36
C ASP A 173 -2.88 -2.60 -12.60
N LEU A 174 -2.16 -1.47 -12.52
CA LEU A 174 -0.70 -1.47 -12.52
C LEU A 174 -0.20 -2.21 -11.27
N VAL A 175 0.60 -3.25 -11.46
CA VAL A 175 1.26 -3.94 -10.35
C VAL A 175 2.44 -3.09 -9.87
N HIS A 176 2.48 -2.76 -8.57
CA HIS A 176 3.56 -1.95 -8.01
C HIS A 176 3.77 -2.21 -6.50
N ALA A 177 4.86 -1.64 -5.97
CA ALA A 177 5.07 -1.37 -4.55
C ALA A 177 5.54 0.07 -4.33
N GLY A 178 5.01 0.75 -3.32
CA GLY A 178 5.39 2.12 -3.00
C GLY A 178 6.85 2.32 -2.56
N GLY A 179 7.53 1.29 -2.02
CA GLY A 179 8.97 1.36 -1.78
C GLY A 179 9.81 1.42 -3.06
N ASN A 180 9.26 0.93 -4.17
CA ASN A 180 9.88 1.06 -5.49
C ASN A 180 9.45 2.31 -6.25
N TYR A 181 8.92 3.35 -5.60
CA TYR A 181 8.43 4.54 -6.28
C TYR A 181 8.85 5.83 -5.58
N MET A 182 9.27 6.82 -6.35
CA MET A 182 9.41 8.20 -5.88
C MET A 182 9.09 9.22 -6.97
N THR A 183 8.50 10.35 -6.59
CA THR A 183 8.16 11.47 -7.48
C THR A 183 8.79 12.78 -6.99
N ASP A 184 9.09 13.68 -7.93
CA ASP A 184 9.46 15.07 -7.65
C ASP A 184 8.25 16.01 -7.54
N GLY A 185 7.05 15.51 -7.83
CA GLY A 185 5.80 16.27 -7.79
C GLY A 185 5.65 17.35 -8.87
N LEU A 186 6.56 17.35 -9.86
CA LEU A 186 6.59 18.21 -11.05
C LEU A 186 6.61 17.38 -12.34
N GLY A 187 6.05 16.16 -12.30
CA GLY A 187 5.90 15.28 -13.46
C GLY A 187 7.08 14.35 -13.71
N ILE A 188 8.08 14.30 -12.83
CA ILE A 188 9.19 13.34 -12.90
C ILE A 188 9.07 12.32 -11.77
N SER A 189 9.14 11.04 -12.13
CA SER A 189 9.21 9.94 -11.16
C SER A 189 10.30 8.95 -11.52
N ALA A 190 10.67 8.12 -10.56
CA ALA A 190 11.63 7.05 -10.74
C ALA A 190 11.26 5.79 -9.96
N SER A 191 11.59 4.64 -10.54
CA SER A 191 11.44 3.29 -10.00
C SER A 191 12.57 2.41 -10.54
N THR A 192 12.83 1.26 -9.93
CA THR A 192 13.68 0.25 -10.58
C THR A 192 12.95 -0.45 -11.73
N ASP A 193 13.67 -1.25 -12.52
CA ASP A 193 13.14 -2.10 -13.58
C ASP A 193 12.16 -3.19 -13.10
N LEU A 194 12.08 -3.44 -11.79
CA LEU A 194 11.07 -4.32 -11.19
C LEU A 194 9.64 -3.98 -11.64
N VAL A 195 9.31 -2.69 -11.83
CA VAL A 195 7.97 -2.30 -12.31
C VAL A 195 7.65 -2.84 -13.71
N LEU A 196 8.64 -3.01 -14.57
CA LEU A 196 8.43 -3.60 -15.89
C LEU A 196 8.37 -5.13 -15.80
N ASP A 197 9.21 -5.73 -14.97
CA ASP A 197 9.27 -7.19 -14.80
C ASP A 197 8.01 -7.79 -14.17
N GLU A 198 7.32 -7.04 -13.30
CA GLU A 198 6.11 -7.49 -12.59
C GLU A 198 4.80 -7.23 -13.35
N ASN A 199 4.84 -6.53 -14.48
CA ASN A 199 3.66 -6.18 -15.27
C ASN A 199 3.63 -6.96 -16.60
N GLU A 200 2.55 -7.70 -16.85
CA GLU A 200 2.40 -8.50 -18.09
C GLU A 200 2.00 -7.66 -19.33
N ILE A 201 1.81 -6.35 -19.15
CA ILE A 201 1.49 -5.39 -20.21
C ILE A 201 2.79 -4.83 -20.84
N PRO A 202 2.75 -4.31 -22.09
CA PRO A 202 3.94 -3.70 -22.70
C PRO A 202 4.46 -2.50 -21.89
N ASP A 203 5.78 -2.32 -21.83
CA ASP A 203 6.42 -1.21 -21.11
C ASP A 203 5.81 0.16 -21.46
N ALA A 204 5.53 0.40 -22.73
CA ALA A 204 4.90 1.64 -23.19
C ALA A 204 3.52 1.89 -22.55
N GLN A 205 2.78 0.82 -22.23
CA GLN A 205 1.50 0.91 -21.52
C GLN A 205 1.70 1.18 -20.02
N VAL A 206 2.75 0.64 -19.39
CA VAL A 206 3.16 1.03 -18.04
C VAL A 206 3.43 2.54 -17.99
N LEU A 207 4.24 3.05 -18.93
CA LEU A 207 4.54 4.49 -19.00
C LEU A 207 3.28 5.33 -19.21
N GLN A 208 2.36 4.89 -20.09
CA GLN A 208 1.11 5.60 -20.34
C GLN A 208 0.20 5.63 -19.09
N ILE A 209 0.13 4.54 -18.33
CA ILE A 209 -0.62 4.52 -17.06
C ILE A 209 -0.02 5.52 -16.07
N MET A 210 1.32 5.63 -15.99
CA MET A 210 1.97 6.61 -15.12
C MET A 210 1.65 8.05 -15.50
N GLU A 211 1.52 8.35 -16.78
CA GLU A 211 1.05 9.64 -17.28
C GLU A 211 -0.45 9.85 -16.95
N ASP A 212 -1.30 8.91 -17.34
CA ASP A 212 -2.76 9.03 -17.29
C ASP A 212 -3.32 9.10 -15.87
N TYR A 213 -2.72 8.37 -14.92
CA TYR A 213 -3.22 8.25 -13.54
C TYR A 213 -2.47 9.11 -12.54
N TYR A 214 -1.19 9.40 -12.78
CA TYR A 214 -0.33 10.08 -11.81
C TYR A 214 0.25 11.39 -12.35
N GLY A 215 0.04 11.73 -13.63
CA GLY A 215 0.57 12.95 -14.24
C GLY A 215 2.09 12.93 -14.41
N ILE A 216 2.68 11.75 -14.61
CA ILE A 216 4.13 11.58 -14.77
C ILE A 216 4.51 11.70 -16.25
N GLU A 217 5.06 12.86 -16.62
CA GLU A 217 5.53 13.17 -17.97
C GLU A 217 6.88 12.50 -18.28
N THR A 218 7.73 12.31 -17.26
CA THR A 218 9.03 11.64 -17.38
C THR A 218 9.16 10.58 -16.30
N TYR A 219 9.17 9.32 -16.70
CA TYR A 219 9.34 8.20 -15.79
C TYR A 219 10.69 7.51 -16.00
N HIS A 220 11.59 7.65 -15.02
CA HIS A 220 12.91 7.02 -15.02
C HIS A 220 12.82 5.60 -14.45
N VAL A 221 12.80 4.61 -15.33
CA VAL A 221 12.95 3.21 -14.95
C VAL A 221 14.42 2.80 -15.11
N VAL A 222 15.06 2.36 -14.03
CA VAL A 222 16.51 2.11 -13.99
C VAL A 222 16.84 0.76 -13.36
N PRO A 223 17.92 0.07 -13.76
CA PRO A 223 18.31 -1.17 -13.12
C PRO A 223 18.63 -1.00 -11.64
N ASP A 224 18.17 -1.92 -10.79
CA ASP A 224 18.53 -1.92 -9.36
C ASP A 224 20.04 -2.17 -9.16
N PRO A 225 20.77 -1.32 -8.40
CA PRO A 225 22.20 -1.47 -8.18
C PRO A 225 22.55 -2.33 -6.95
N ASN A 226 21.58 -2.66 -6.09
CA ASN A 226 21.81 -3.33 -4.80
C ASN A 226 21.93 -4.85 -4.95
N ASN A 227 21.45 -5.44 -6.06
CA ASN A 227 21.51 -6.88 -6.32
C ASN A 227 20.96 -7.68 -5.12
N THR A 228 19.82 -7.23 -4.60
CA THR A 228 19.08 -7.88 -3.52
C THR A 228 17.73 -8.34 -4.05
N TYR A 229 16.99 -9.15 -3.30
CA TYR A 229 15.71 -9.67 -3.81
C TYR A 229 14.58 -8.63 -3.91
N ILE A 230 14.73 -7.46 -3.26
CA ILE A 230 13.63 -6.50 -3.09
C ILE A 230 13.52 -5.51 -4.26
N ASP A 231 14.65 -5.17 -4.90
CA ASP A 231 14.76 -4.24 -6.03
C ASP A 231 13.95 -2.95 -5.85
N HIS A 232 13.91 -2.38 -4.65
CA HIS A 232 13.23 -1.13 -4.36
C HIS A 232 14.16 0.07 -4.45
N ILE A 233 13.70 1.13 -5.14
CA ILE A 233 14.45 2.38 -5.27
C ILE A 233 14.76 3.06 -3.93
N ASP A 234 13.86 2.94 -2.94
CA ASP A 234 14.04 3.53 -1.61
C ASP A 234 15.23 2.96 -0.80
N CYS A 235 15.80 1.84 -1.27
CA CYS A 235 16.96 1.20 -0.64
C CYS A 235 18.30 1.84 -1.06
N TRP A 236 18.31 2.75 -2.04
CA TRP A 236 19.54 3.35 -2.54
C TRP A 236 19.40 4.76 -3.13
N GLY A 237 18.19 5.20 -3.46
CA GLY A 237 17.93 6.50 -4.06
C GLY A 237 16.76 7.24 -3.38
N LYS A 238 16.86 8.57 -3.25
CA LYS A 238 15.72 9.38 -2.77
C LYS A 238 15.72 10.80 -3.30
N TYR A 239 14.61 11.26 -3.87
CA TYR A 239 14.40 12.68 -4.11
C TYR A 239 14.28 13.46 -2.79
N LEU A 240 15.15 14.46 -2.62
CA LEU A 240 15.18 15.34 -1.45
C LEU A 240 14.52 16.70 -1.72
N SER A 241 14.39 17.06 -2.99
CA SER A 241 13.73 18.27 -3.51
C SER A 241 13.58 18.13 -5.03
N PRO A 242 12.92 19.06 -5.74
CA PRO A 242 12.81 19.00 -7.20
C PRO A 242 14.14 19.05 -7.96
N THR A 243 15.25 19.32 -7.26
CA THR A 243 16.59 19.49 -7.87
C THR A 243 17.68 18.66 -7.17
N LYS A 244 17.31 17.76 -6.25
CA LYS A 244 18.29 16.98 -5.45
C LYS A 244 17.84 15.54 -5.30
N VAL A 245 18.76 14.63 -5.56
CA VAL A 245 18.64 13.19 -5.31
C VAL A 245 19.78 12.75 -4.39
N LEU A 246 19.46 11.92 -3.40
CA LEU A 246 20.42 11.17 -2.57
C LEU A 246 20.76 9.86 -3.27
#